data_AF-A0A3A8FLS5-F1
#
_entry.id   AF-A0A3A8FLS5-F1
#
_cell.length_a   1.000
_cell.length_b   1.000
_cell.length_c   1.000
_cell.angle_alpha   90.00
_cell.angle_beta   90.00
_cell.angle_gamma   90.00
#
_symmetry.space_group_name_H-M   'P 1'
#
loop_
_entity.id
_entity.type
_entity.pdbx_description
1 polymer ?
#
loop_
_entity_poly.entity_id
_entity_poly.type
_entity_poly.pdbx_seq_one_letter_code
_entity_poly.pdbx_strand_id
1 'polypeptide(L)'
;MLIAIGSLENEMNCMLSNAMQVLSLKLHVNREQIQKCLLWAPLYTCLICFGFVYILILISSNFDFKSSLEILFIITAYSAVILITYYVLTCIFIYMAQLWLMKRRKLNFWWIMLSAIMLSCIFILMVLLLGPSMLGMIPATPIVATPIALCYWLLLLRQHQKNTKKSG
;
A
#
# COMPACT_ATOMS: atom_id res chain seq x y z
N MET A 1 -16.47 -4.75 37.90
CA MET A 1 -15.80 -5.50 36.82
C MET A 1 -16.67 -5.59 35.56
N LEU A 2 -17.94 -6.01 35.64
CA LEU A 2 -18.89 -6.03 34.50
C LEU A 2 -19.14 -4.65 33.83
N ILE A 3 -19.23 -3.57 34.62
CA ILE A 3 -19.45 -2.21 34.10
C ILE A 3 -18.25 -1.70 33.29
N ALA A 4 -17.02 -2.07 33.69
CA ALA A 4 -15.80 -1.69 32.99
C ALA A 4 -15.66 -2.42 31.64
N ILE A 5 -16.10 -3.68 31.56
CA ILE A 5 -16.09 -4.48 30.33
C ILE A 5 -17.11 -3.91 29.32
N GLY A 6 -18.32 -3.58 29.78
CA GLY A 6 -19.35 -2.96 28.93
C GLY A 6 -18.97 -1.56 28.43
N SER A 7 -18.24 -0.77 29.24
CA SER A 7 -17.68 0.52 28.81
C SER A 7 -16.60 0.36 27.75
N LEU A 8 -15.72 -0.64 27.89
CA LEU A 8 -14.63 -0.91 26.94
C LEU A 8 -15.17 -1.42 25.60
N GLU A 9 -16.21 -2.25 25.62
CA GLU A 9 -16.89 -2.74 24.43
C GLU A 9 -17.58 -1.60 23.66
N ASN A 10 -18.23 -0.67 24.37
CA ASN A 10 -18.83 0.52 23.74
C ASN A 10 -17.79 1.48 23.15
N GLU A 11 -16.67 1.71 23.83
CA GLU A 11 -15.57 2.51 23.26
C GLU A 11 -14.96 1.86 22.03
N MET A 12 -14.72 0.54 22.07
CA MET A 12 -14.19 -0.21 20.95
C MET A 12 -15.14 -0.17 19.75
N ASN A 13 -16.45 -0.33 19.97
CA ASN A 13 -17.47 -0.21 18.92
C ASN A 13 -17.54 1.19 18.32
N CYS A 14 -17.38 2.23 19.15
CA CYS A 14 -17.29 3.62 18.69
C CYS A 14 -16.05 3.85 17.82
N MET A 15 -14.87 3.38 18.26
CA MET A 15 -13.63 3.48 17.49
C MET A 15 -13.72 2.72 16.16
N LEU A 16 -14.31 1.52 16.16
CA LEU A 16 -14.52 0.72 14.97
C LEU A 16 -15.45 1.43 13.96
N SER A 17 -16.57 1.99 14.45
CA SER A 17 -17.50 2.77 13.64
C SER A 17 -16.81 3.97 12.99
N ASN A 18 -16.03 4.73 13.77
CA ASN A 18 -15.28 5.88 13.28
C ASN A 18 -14.23 5.46 12.22
N ALA A 19 -13.52 4.35 12.43
CA ALA A 19 -12.57 3.82 11.46
C ALA A 19 -13.27 3.42 10.14
N MET A 20 -14.42 2.74 10.22
CA MET A 20 -15.20 2.37 9.04
C MET A 20 -15.72 3.58 8.27
N GLN A 21 -16.12 4.65 8.96
CA GLN A 21 -16.49 5.92 8.32
C GLN A 21 -15.31 6.53 7.55
N VAL A 22 -14.10 6.51 8.12
CA VAL A 22 -12.90 7.03 7.43
C VAL A 22 -12.54 6.19 6.21
N LEU A 23 -12.67 4.86 6.27
CA LEU A 23 -12.39 3.97 5.13
C LEU A 23 -13.42 4.13 4.00
N SER A 24 -14.69 4.32 4.36
CA SER A 24 -15.78 4.51 3.39
C SER A 24 -15.87 5.94 2.84
N LEU A 25 -15.09 6.87 3.37
CA LEU A 25 -15.05 8.27 2.96
C LEU A 25 -14.71 8.39 1.46
N LYS A 26 -15.52 9.19 0.76
CA LYS A 26 -15.27 9.54 -0.64
C LYS A 26 -14.19 10.61 -0.70
N LEU A 27 -13.05 10.26 -1.29
CA LEU A 27 -11.89 11.13 -1.40
C LEU A 27 -12.11 12.15 -2.53
N HIS A 28 -12.11 13.43 -2.18
CA HIS A 28 -12.09 14.55 -3.12
C HIS A 28 -10.66 15.02 -3.36
N VAL A 29 -10.08 14.58 -4.48
CA VAL A 29 -8.71 14.86 -4.89
C VAL A 29 -8.64 15.12 -6.40
N ASN A 30 -7.65 15.90 -6.83
CA ASN A 30 -7.42 16.24 -8.23
C ASN A 30 -6.52 15.22 -8.94
N ARG A 31 -6.54 15.25 -10.28
CA ARG A 31 -5.70 14.40 -11.15
C ARG A 31 -4.21 14.46 -10.79
N GLU A 32 -3.69 15.65 -10.51
CA GLU A 32 -2.29 15.84 -10.11
C GLU A 32 -1.98 15.22 -8.74
N GLN A 33 -2.93 15.27 -7.81
CA GLN A 33 -2.77 14.67 -6.47
C GLN A 33 -2.75 13.15 -6.58
N ILE A 34 -3.63 12.56 -7.39
CA ILE A 34 -3.61 11.13 -7.72
C ILE A 34 -2.26 10.73 -8.30
N GLN A 35 -1.77 11.45 -9.32
CA GLN A 35 -0.49 11.15 -9.96
C GLN A 35 0.68 11.23 -8.96
N LYS A 36 0.76 12.32 -8.19
CA LYS A 36 1.81 12.50 -7.17
C LYS A 36 1.73 11.37 -6.13
N CYS A 37 0.58 11.13 -5.52
CA CYS A 37 0.43 10.10 -4.50
C CYS A 37 0.78 8.71 -5.04
N LEU A 38 0.44 8.40 -6.30
CA LEU A 38 0.73 7.11 -6.92
C LEU A 38 2.24 6.92 -7.16
N LEU A 39 2.96 7.98 -7.55
CA LEU A 39 4.41 7.94 -7.70
C LEU A 39 5.12 7.83 -6.35
N TRP A 40 4.64 8.53 -5.33
CA TRP A 40 5.30 8.56 -4.02
C TRP A 40 5.00 7.34 -3.15
N ALA A 41 3.83 6.71 -3.30
CA ALA A 41 3.41 5.56 -2.50
C ALA A 41 4.45 4.42 -2.45
N PRO A 42 4.93 3.88 -3.59
CA PRO A 42 5.89 2.78 -3.55
C PRO A 42 7.24 3.19 -2.92
N LEU A 43 7.68 4.44 -3.09
CA LEU A 43 8.90 4.96 -2.45
C LEU A 43 8.77 5.04 -0.93
N TYR A 44 7.65 5.59 -0.44
CA TYR A 44 7.38 5.66 0.99
C TYR A 44 7.24 4.26 1.61
N THR A 45 6.55 3.34 0.93
CA THR A 45 6.45 1.95 1.37
C THR A 45 7.82 1.30 1.43
N CYS A 46 8.64 1.42 0.38
CA CYS A 46 10.00 0.89 0.39
C CYS A 46 10.82 1.49 1.53
N LEU A 47 10.78 2.81 1.75
CA LEU A 47 11.58 3.45 2.80
C LEU A 47 11.19 2.98 4.22
N ILE A 48 9.89 2.86 4.50
CA ILE A 48 9.40 2.39 5.80
C ILE A 48 9.71 0.89 5.98
N CYS A 49 9.39 0.08 4.98
CA CYS A 49 9.63 -1.37 5.04
C CYS A 49 11.13 -1.69 5.12
N PHE A 50 11.97 -0.97 4.39
CA PHE A 50 13.42 -1.18 4.37
C PHE A 50 14.04 -0.89 5.73
N GLY A 51 13.62 0.20 6.40
CA GLY A 51 14.07 0.49 7.77
C GLY A 51 13.69 -0.61 8.76
N PHE A 52 12.45 -1.11 8.70
CA PHE A 52 12.00 -2.18 9.59
C PHE A 52 12.72 -3.50 9.32
N VAL A 53 12.85 -3.88 8.05
CA VAL A 53 13.54 -5.10 7.62
C VAL A 53 15.02 -5.06 7.99
N TYR A 54 15.68 -3.90 7.83
CA TYR A 54 17.08 -3.73 8.25
C TYR A 54 17.27 -3.97 9.74
N ILE A 55 16.41 -3.41 10.58
CA ILE A 55 16.46 -3.63 12.04
C ILE A 55 16.26 -5.12 12.36
N LEU A 56 15.30 -5.78 11.72
CA LEU A 56 15.06 -7.22 11.93
C LEU A 56 16.27 -8.07 11.53
N ILE A 57 16.92 -7.76 10.41
CA ILE A 57 18.12 -8.47 9.96
C ILE A 57 19.25 -8.29 10.96
N LEU A 58 19.44 -7.07 11.45
CA LEU A 58 20.51 -6.74 12.39
C LEU A 58 20.32 -7.44 13.74
N ILE A 59 19.07 -7.57 14.21
CA ILE A 59 18.73 -8.41 15.37
C ILE A 59 18.99 -9.89 15.06
N SER A 60 18.54 -10.37 13.90
CA SER A 60 18.67 -11.78 13.51
C SER A 60 20.11 -12.22 13.27
N SER A 61 21.00 -11.31 12.89
CA SER A 61 22.43 -11.57 12.68
C SER A 61 23.25 -11.34 13.95
N ASN A 62 22.63 -11.19 15.12
CA ASN A 62 23.31 -10.85 16.38
C ASN A 62 24.23 -9.62 16.26
N PHE A 63 23.79 -8.58 15.56
CA PHE A 63 24.55 -7.35 15.31
C PHE A 63 25.84 -7.56 14.49
N ASP A 64 25.97 -8.68 13.75
CA ASP A 64 27.05 -8.85 12.77
C ASP A 64 26.81 -7.99 11.53
N PHE A 65 27.49 -6.85 11.48
CA PHE A 65 27.39 -5.87 10.41
C PHE A 65 27.78 -6.41 9.03
N LYS A 66 28.74 -7.34 8.93
CA LYS A 66 29.20 -7.81 7.63
C LYS A 66 28.13 -8.65 6.94
N SER A 67 27.56 -9.60 7.68
CA SER A 67 26.45 -10.44 7.22
C SER A 67 25.19 -9.61 6.98
N SER A 68 24.91 -8.60 7.81
CA SER A 68 23.77 -7.69 7.59
C SER A 68 23.89 -6.89 6.29
N LEU A 69 25.09 -6.45 5.91
CA LEU A 69 25.31 -5.67 4.69
C LEU A 69 25.08 -6.49 3.41
N GLU A 70 25.49 -7.75 3.39
CA GLU A 70 25.25 -8.64 2.23
C GLU A 70 23.75 -8.87 2.02
N ILE A 71 23.01 -9.14 3.10
CA ILE A 71 21.56 -9.32 3.06
C ILE A 71 20.87 -8.00 2.66
N LEU A 72 21.35 -6.87 3.18
CA LEU A 72 20.84 -5.55 2.80
C LEU A 72 20.96 -5.30 1.31
N PHE A 73 22.10 -5.63 0.71
CA PHE A 73 22.33 -5.48 -0.73
C PHE A 73 21.33 -6.29 -1.56
N ILE A 74 21.09 -7.55 -1.17
CA ILE A 74 20.11 -8.42 -1.83
C ILE A 74 18.70 -7.81 -1.77
N ILE A 75 18.31 -7.26 -0.62
CA ILE A 75 16.99 -6.64 -0.43
C ILE A 75 16.88 -5.32 -1.19
N THR A 76 17.95 -4.53 -1.26
CA THR A 76 17.99 -3.33 -2.09
C THR A 76 17.80 -3.69 -3.57
N ALA A 77 18.52 -4.69 -4.07
CA ALA A 77 18.36 -5.16 -5.45
C ALA A 77 16.92 -5.65 -5.72
N TYR A 78 16.36 -6.44 -4.80
CA TYR A 78 14.99 -6.94 -4.91
C TYR A 78 13.95 -5.82 -4.92
N SER A 79 14.09 -4.83 -4.03
CA SER A 79 13.18 -3.68 -3.97
C SER A 79 13.29 -2.78 -5.22
N ALA A 80 14.48 -2.64 -5.81
CA ALA A 80 14.65 -1.94 -7.08
C ALA A 80 13.88 -2.63 -8.22
N VAL A 81 13.95 -3.95 -8.32
CA VAL A 81 13.19 -4.72 -9.34
C VAL A 81 11.69 -4.52 -9.16
N ILE A 82 11.20 -4.52 -7.91
CA ILE A 82 9.79 -4.25 -7.61
C ILE A 82 9.40 -2.84 -8.06
N LEU A 83 10.21 -1.83 -7.74
CA LEU A 83 9.94 -0.45 -8.11
C LEU A 83 9.88 -0.28 -9.63
N ILE A 84 10.83 -0.86 -10.36
CA ILE A 84 10.85 -0.82 -11.83
C ILE A 84 9.59 -1.49 -12.38
N THR A 85 9.27 -2.70 -11.89
CA THR A 85 8.06 -3.43 -12.29
C THR A 85 6.81 -2.58 -12.03
N TYR A 86 6.71 -1.94 -10.85
CA TYR A 86 5.61 -1.08 -10.51
C TYR A 86 5.49 0.11 -11.47
N TYR A 87 6.57 0.85 -11.72
CA TYR A 87 6.51 2.05 -12.57
C TYR A 87 6.25 1.75 -14.03
N VAL A 88 6.89 0.72 -14.57
CA VAL A 88 6.79 0.37 -15.99
C VAL A 88 5.47 -0.33 -16.31
N LEU A 89 5.07 -1.30 -15.49
CA LEU A 89 3.94 -2.17 -15.81
C LEU A 89 2.66 -1.78 -15.07
N THR A 90 2.74 -1.35 -13.81
CA THR A 90 1.57 -1.29 -12.93
C THR A 90 1.00 0.13 -12.80
N CYS A 91 1.87 1.14 -12.77
CA CYS A 91 1.53 2.52 -12.45
C CYS A 91 0.51 3.11 -13.43
N ILE A 92 0.68 2.88 -14.74
CA ILE A 92 -0.22 3.42 -15.76
C ILE A 92 -1.63 2.84 -15.63
N PHE A 93 -1.76 1.52 -15.42
CA PHE A 93 -3.08 0.89 -15.28
C PHE A 93 -3.79 1.33 -13.99
N ILE A 94 -3.06 1.40 -12.86
CA ILE A 94 -3.64 1.92 -11.62
C ILE A 94 -4.09 3.36 -11.84
N TYR A 95 -3.23 4.21 -12.42
CA TYR A 95 -3.57 5.60 -12.67
C TYR A 95 -4.87 5.75 -13.48
N MET A 96 -5.02 5.01 -14.57
CA MET A 96 -6.24 5.03 -15.38
C MET A 96 -7.47 4.54 -14.61
N ALA A 97 -7.34 3.45 -13.83
CA ALA A 97 -8.42 2.96 -12.98
C ALA A 97 -8.84 3.99 -11.92
N GLN A 98 -7.88 4.67 -11.30
CA GLN A 98 -8.13 5.69 -10.29
C GLN A 98 -8.77 6.95 -10.88
N LEU A 99 -8.35 7.38 -12.09
CA LEU A 99 -9.01 8.47 -12.80
C LEU A 99 -10.46 8.14 -13.15
N TRP A 100 -10.73 6.90 -13.55
CA TRP A 100 -12.09 6.43 -13.83
C TRP A 100 -12.96 6.44 -12.57
N LEU A 101 -12.43 5.97 -11.43
CA LEU A 101 -13.11 6.01 -10.14
C LEU A 101 -13.35 7.44 -9.64
N MET A 102 -12.38 8.34 -9.85
CA MET A 102 -12.50 9.77 -9.56
C MET A 102 -13.64 10.40 -10.37
N LYS A 103 -13.71 10.15 -11.68
CA LYS A 103 -14.79 10.66 -12.55
C LYS A 103 -16.17 10.19 -12.11
N ARG A 104 -16.26 8.98 -11.55
CA ARG A 104 -17.51 8.41 -10.99
C ARG A 104 -17.82 8.85 -9.56
N ARG A 105 -16.96 9.68 -8.91
CA ARG A 105 -17.03 10.03 -7.48
C ARG A 105 -17.13 8.81 -6.55
N LYS A 106 -16.46 7.73 -6.92
CA LYS A 106 -16.41 6.47 -6.17
C LYS A 106 -15.04 6.20 -5.54
N LEU A 107 -14.12 7.17 -5.59
CA LEU A 107 -12.79 7.01 -5.02
C LEU A 107 -12.88 6.89 -3.48
N ASN A 108 -12.70 5.67 -2.95
CA ASN A 108 -12.66 5.35 -1.52
C ASN A 108 -11.59 4.27 -1.25
N PHE A 109 -11.37 3.92 0.01
CA PHE A 109 -10.42 2.88 0.40
C PHE A 109 -10.67 1.54 -0.32
N TRP A 110 -11.92 1.07 -0.31
CA TRP A 110 -12.30 -0.23 -0.85
C TRP A 110 -12.04 -0.35 -2.36
N TRP A 111 -12.31 0.70 -3.13
CA TRP A 111 -12.05 0.73 -4.57
C TRP A 111 -10.56 0.79 -4.88
N ILE A 112 -9.76 1.47 -4.05
CA ILE A 112 -8.30 1.48 -4.16
C ILE A 112 -7.76 0.07 -3.91
N MET A 113 -8.16 -0.56 -2.80
CA MET A 113 -7.75 -1.93 -2.46
C MET A 113 -8.19 -2.94 -3.52
N LEU A 114 -9.43 -2.85 -3.99
CA LEU A 114 -9.95 -3.71 -5.05
C LEU A 114 -9.12 -3.58 -6.34
N SER A 115 -8.74 -2.35 -6.72
CA SER A 115 -7.90 -2.14 -7.89
C SER A 115 -6.51 -2.77 -7.74
N ALA A 116 -5.92 -2.71 -6.54
CA ALA A 116 -4.62 -3.32 -6.27
C ALA A 116 -4.70 -4.86 -6.27
N ILE A 117 -5.77 -5.43 -5.71
CA ILE A 117 -6.02 -6.88 -5.71
C ILE A 117 -6.23 -7.38 -7.14
N MET A 118 -7.13 -6.74 -7.90
CA MET A 118 -7.40 -7.13 -9.30
C MET A 118 -6.14 -7.10 -10.15
N LEU A 119 -5.30 -6.07 -9.98
CA LEU A 119 -4.05 -5.97 -10.72
C LEU A 119 -3.02 -7.02 -10.30
N SER A 120 -2.98 -7.34 -9.01
CA SER A 120 -2.17 -8.46 -8.49
C SER A 120 -2.63 -9.79 -9.09
N CYS A 121 -3.94 -10.04 -9.16
CA CYS A 121 -4.50 -11.24 -9.79
C CYS A 121 -4.14 -11.32 -11.28
N ILE A 122 -4.24 -10.20 -12.03
CA ILE A 122 -3.86 -10.15 -13.45
C ILE A 122 -2.38 -10.47 -13.61
N PHE A 123 -1.52 -9.91 -12.75
CA PHE A 123 -0.08 -10.17 -12.80
C PHE A 123 0.23 -11.64 -12.49
N ILE A 124 -0.40 -12.22 -11.48
CA ILE A 124 -0.25 -13.64 -11.14
C ILE A 124 -0.71 -14.52 -12.31
N LEU A 125 -1.83 -14.19 -12.95
CA LEU A 125 -2.35 -14.93 -14.10
C LEU A 125 -1.38 -14.86 -15.30
N MET A 126 -0.82 -13.68 -15.57
CA MET A 126 0.22 -13.49 -16.59
C MET A 126 1.44 -14.36 -16.29
N VAL A 127 1.96 -14.31 -15.06
CA VAL A 127 3.10 -15.13 -14.63
C VAL A 127 2.81 -16.63 -14.79
N LEU A 128 1.60 -17.08 -14.46
CA LEU A 128 1.20 -18.48 -14.60
C LEU A 128 1.18 -18.94 -16.08
N LEU A 129 0.78 -18.05 -17.01
CA LEU A 129 0.80 -18.30 -18.45
C LEU A 129 2.22 -18.37 -19.04
N LEU A 130 3.18 -17.67 -18.43
CA LEU A 130 4.59 -17.63 -18.84
C LEU A 130 5.40 -18.87 -18.39
N GLY A 131 4.83 -19.76 -17.58
CA GLY A 131 5.38 -21.07 -17.25
C GLY A 131 5.78 -21.27 -15.78
N PRO A 132 5.89 -22.53 -15.32
CA PRO A 132 6.03 -22.89 -13.90
C PRO A 132 7.35 -22.42 -13.25
N SER A 133 8.37 -22.07 -14.01
CA SER A 133 9.64 -21.55 -13.48
C SER A 133 9.50 -20.19 -12.78
N MET A 134 8.39 -19.48 -12.99
CA MET A 134 8.13 -18.16 -12.39
C MET A 134 7.19 -18.22 -11.17
N LEU A 135 6.76 -19.42 -10.75
CA LEU A 135 5.86 -19.63 -9.59
C LEU A 135 6.40 -19.03 -8.28
N GLY A 136 7.73 -18.94 -8.11
CA GLY A 136 8.36 -18.36 -6.93
C GLY A 136 8.06 -16.87 -6.71
N MET A 137 7.62 -16.14 -7.74
CA MET A 137 7.27 -14.71 -7.63
C MET A 137 5.83 -14.46 -7.15
N ILE A 138 4.95 -15.48 -7.21
CA ILE A 138 3.52 -15.38 -6.90
C ILE A 138 3.22 -14.99 -5.43
N PRO A 139 3.85 -15.58 -4.41
CA PRO A 139 3.54 -15.22 -3.02
C PRO A 139 4.02 -13.81 -2.66
N ALA A 140 5.04 -13.29 -3.35
CA ALA A 140 5.59 -11.97 -3.06
C ALA A 140 4.69 -10.82 -3.55
N THR A 141 3.96 -11.02 -4.65
CA THR A 141 3.11 -9.97 -5.25
C THR A 141 2.07 -9.34 -4.30
N PRO A 142 1.18 -10.10 -3.63
CA PRO A 142 0.18 -9.53 -2.74
C PRO A 142 0.79 -8.93 -1.45
N ILE A 143 1.89 -9.51 -0.96
CA ILE A 143 2.62 -9.03 0.22
C ILE A 143 3.18 -7.62 -0.04
N VAL A 144 3.60 -7.33 -1.28
CA VAL A 144 4.14 -6.02 -1.65
C VAL A 144 3.07 -5.05 -2.14
N ALA A 145 2.05 -5.52 -2.87
CA ALA A 145 0.99 -4.66 -3.39
C ALA A 145 0.13 -4.02 -2.28
N THR A 146 -0.16 -4.78 -1.21
CA THR A 146 -0.99 -4.34 -0.09
C THR A 146 -0.41 -3.11 0.65
N PRO A 147 0.84 -3.12 1.13
CA PRO A 147 1.42 -1.97 1.82
C PRO A 147 1.62 -0.77 0.88
N ILE A 148 1.81 -0.98 -0.42
CA ILE A 148 1.83 0.12 -1.42
C ILE A 148 0.43 0.74 -1.54
N ALA A 149 -0.62 -0.08 -1.68
CA ALA A 149 -2.00 0.40 -1.78
C ALA A 149 -2.46 1.14 -0.52
N LEU A 150 -2.07 0.64 0.66
CA LEU A 150 -2.35 1.28 1.94
C LEU A 150 -1.62 2.63 2.08
N CYS A 151 -0.33 2.68 1.70
CA CYS A 151 0.43 3.93 1.69
C CYS A 151 -0.19 4.95 0.72
N TYR A 152 -0.57 4.49 -0.48
CA TYR A 152 -1.27 5.32 -1.46
C TYR A 152 -2.57 5.90 -0.93
N TRP A 153 -3.42 5.10 -0.28
CA TRP A 153 -4.64 5.58 0.34
C TRP A 153 -4.38 6.62 1.44
N LEU A 154 -3.41 6.37 2.32
CA LEU A 154 -3.03 7.32 3.38
C LEU A 154 -2.55 8.66 2.80
N LEU A 155 -1.78 8.63 1.73
CA LEU A 155 -1.32 9.84 1.04
C LEU A 155 -2.51 10.60 0.42
N LEU A 156 -3.46 9.90 -0.19
CA LEU A 156 -4.67 10.52 -0.73
C LEU A 156 -5.56 11.10 0.37
N LEU A 157 -5.71 10.40 1.49
CA LEU A 157 -6.50 10.88 2.63
C LEU A 157 -5.91 12.18 3.19
N ARG A 158 -4.58 12.26 3.31
CA ARG A 158 -3.89 13.50 3.69
C ARG A 158 -4.13 14.63 2.69
N GLN A 159 -4.16 14.35 1.39
CA GLN A 159 -4.47 15.36 0.37
C GLN A 159 -5.93 15.82 0.44
N HIS A 160 -6.87 14.89 0.64
CA HIS A 160 -8.27 15.22 0.83
C HIS A 160 -8.47 16.15 2.04
N GLN A 161 -7.86 15.84 3.19
CA GLN A 161 -7.91 16.69 4.38
C GLN A 161 -7.29 18.07 4.15
N LYS A 162 -6.22 18.18 3.36
CA LYS A 162 -5.63 19.47 2.99
C LYS A 162 -6.55 20.28 2.09
N ASN A 163 -7.26 19.63 1.18
CA ASN A 163 -8.22 20.30 0.30
C ASN A 163 -9.41 20.82 1.09
N THR A 164 -9.99 20.01 1.97
CA THR A 164 -11.18 20.40 2.77
C THR A 164 -10.88 21.52 3.75
N LYS A 165 -9.68 21.55 4.36
CA LYS A 165 -9.23 22.65 5.23
C LYS A 165 -8.94 23.96 4.51
N LYS A 166 -8.69 23.94 3.19
CA LYS A 166 -8.47 25.16 2.40
C LYS A 166 -9.76 25.76 1.84
N SER A 167 -10.85 25.00 1.86
CA SER A 167 -12.16 25.37 1.32
C SER A 167 -13.19 25.76 2.38
N GLY A 168 -12.80 25.77 3.67
CA GLY A 168 -13.59 26.30 4.78
C GLY A 168 -12.80 27.40 5.48
#